data_AF-A0A8H5BAI7-F1
#
_entry.id   AF-A0A8H5BAI7-F1
#
_cell.length_a   1.000
_cell.length_b   1.000
_cell.length_c   1.000
_cell.angle_alpha   90.00
_cell.angle_beta   90.00
_cell.angle_gamma   90.00
#
_symmetry.space_group_name_H-M   'P 1'
#
loop_
_entity.id
_entity.type
_entity.pdbx_description
1 polymer ?
#
loop_
_entity_poly.entity_id
_entity_poly.type
_entity_poly.pdbx_seq_one_letter_code
_entity_poly.pdbx_strand_id
1 'polypeptide(L)'
;MDPNIDYSHDEHPLDRFLQQDNTNRGAEDVASTSSSGNATQSTNNDDFYGQEAIHDTQDLVMPDLNIPLVSRLPAFGRLVKRTKQFNATTEAEFDAFCEVTNMEEHMVLLYAATLETRDLLKGMIKSDVWVMPDELKKSIPAYVKAFLLSPTITSYRGNCAMHVYKAMVELGISELPHEKNAAQVAEVMSCISGQLTSFRAVMKAKIQATVKPDPAKKGPDSTNIADLAAALISSTRVVPTLQLYIRIAFLRFHITEYPDPSVDYWAKVDETLTRWRKGRTAAQLSESFNKLYNEDKIKYGDPVDTTHEPVQPKNLPGWLKTVENHAMNVQADSAGASSAPKRKRT
;
A
#
# COMPACT_ATOMS: atom_id res chain seq x y z
N MET A 1 59.68 -17.62 22.26
CA MET A 1 59.10 -16.33 22.70
C MET A 1 58.22 -15.87 21.55
N ASP A 2 56.97 -16.32 21.56
CA ASP A 2 55.97 -15.99 20.53
C ASP A 2 54.99 -14.96 21.11
N PRO A 3 54.62 -13.91 20.36
CA PRO A 3 53.64 -12.95 20.82
C PRO A 3 52.22 -13.44 20.49
N ASN A 4 51.40 -13.46 21.54
CA ASN A 4 49.97 -13.69 21.54
C ASN A 4 49.27 -12.55 20.77
N ILE A 5 48.57 -12.85 19.68
CA ILE A 5 47.69 -11.88 18.99
C ILE A 5 46.26 -12.16 19.44
N ASP A 6 45.76 -11.25 20.27
CA ASP A 6 44.40 -11.19 20.78
C ASP A 6 43.47 -10.67 19.67
N TYR A 7 42.53 -11.50 19.24
CA TYR A 7 41.48 -11.12 18.28
C TYR A 7 40.23 -10.74 19.06
N SER A 8 40.04 -9.43 19.26
CA SER A 8 38.79 -8.85 19.74
C SER A 8 37.68 -9.10 18.73
N HIS A 9 36.59 -9.71 19.19
CA HIS A 9 35.34 -9.86 18.45
C HIS A 9 34.70 -8.50 18.16
N ASP A 10 34.85 -8.02 16.92
CA ASP A 10 33.98 -6.96 16.39
C ASP A 10 32.62 -7.56 16.02
N GLU A 11 31.58 -7.13 16.75
CA GLU A 11 30.19 -7.50 16.49
C GLU A 11 29.73 -7.01 15.12
N HIS A 12 29.11 -7.92 14.36
CA HIS A 12 28.67 -7.68 13.00
C HIS A 12 27.37 -6.83 12.98
N PRO A 13 27.24 -5.76 12.15
CA PRO A 13 26.10 -4.83 12.20
C PRO A 13 24.72 -5.37 11.75
N LEU A 14 24.56 -6.68 11.58
CA LEU A 14 23.33 -7.30 11.05
C LEU A 14 22.36 -7.80 12.13
N ASP A 15 22.78 -7.87 13.40
CA ASP A 15 21.93 -8.39 14.48
C ASP A 15 20.99 -7.33 15.10
N ARG A 16 21.11 -6.05 14.71
CA ARG A 16 20.30 -4.97 15.28
C ARG A 16 18.89 -4.82 14.71
N PHE A 17 18.55 -5.52 13.63
CA PHE A 17 17.27 -5.34 12.92
C PHE A 17 16.18 -6.39 13.24
N LEU A 18 16.45 -7.35 14.12
CA LEU A 18 15.51 -8.44 14.44
C LEU A 18 14.92 -8.41 15.86
N GLN A 19 15.16 -7.38 16.66
CA GLN A 19 14.73 -7.33 18.08
C GLN A 19 13.62 -6.35 18.44
N GLN A 20 13.01 -5.62 17.50
CA GLN A 20 12.07 -4.53 17.87
C GLN A 20 10.56 -4.83 17.88
N ASP A 21 10.10 -6.05 17.56
CA ASP A 21 8.66 -6.32 17.40
C ASP A 21 8.04 -7.35 18.38
N ASN A 22 8.62 -7.58 19.57
CA ASN A 22 8.08 -8.61 20.48
C ASN A 22 8.04 -8.27 21.97
N THR A 23 7.56 -7.08 22.32
CA THR A 23 7.20 -6.74 23.71
C THR A 23 5.92 -5.91 23.79
N ASN A 24 4.75 -6.54 23.59
CA ASN A 24 3.54 -6.12 24.30
C ASN A 24 2.44 -7.20 24.30
N ARG A 25 2.58 -8.22 25.16
CA ARG A 25 1.46 -9.06 25.60
C ARG A 25 1.70 -9.57 27.02
N GLY A 26 1.01 -8.95 27.95
CA GLY A 26 0.77 -9.38 29.32
C GLY A 26 0.05 -8.23 30.00
N ALA A 27 -0.94 -8.41 30.85
CA ALA A 27 -1.72 -9.54 31.30
C ALA A 27 -2.90 -8.87 32.00
N GLU A 28 -4.15 -9.23 31.70
CA GLU A 28 -5.26 -8.83 32.57
C GLU A 28 -6.22 -9.99 32.78
N ASP A 29 -6.55 -10.12 34.06
CA ASP A 29 -7.07 -11.26 34.75
C ASP A 29 -8.58 -11.46 34.54
N VAL A 30 -8.94 -12.71 34.81
CA VAL A 30 -10.27 -13.28 34.89
C VAL A 30 -11.05 -12.65 36.05
N ALA A 31 -12.19 -12.02 35.74
CA ALA A 31 -13.27 -11.83 36.70
C ALA A 31 -14.62 -12.11 36.03
N SER A 32 -15.17 -13.27 36.37
CA SER A 32 -16.50 -13.74 36.00
C SER A 32 -17.58 -12.93 36.73
N THR A 33 -18.48 -12.30 35.99
CA THR A 33 -19.79 -11.90 36.54
C THR A 33 -20.87 -12.17 35.50
N SER A 34 -21.73 -13.13 35.83
CA SER A 34 -22.98 -13.46 35.17
C SER A 34 -24.01 -12.35 35.35
N SER A 35 -24.66 -11.91 34.26
CA SER A 35 -25.99 -11.33 34.33
C SER A 35 -26.73 -11.52 33.01
N SER A 36 -27.82 -12.29 33.08
CA SER A 36 -28.90 -12.34 32.10
C SER A 36 -29.49 -10.95 31.86
N GLY A 37 -29.95 -10.66 30.63
CA GLY A 37 -30.77 -9.49 30.38
C GLY A 37 -30.97 -9.13 28.92
N ASN A 38 -32.06 -9.67 28.36
CA ASN A 38 -32.94 -9.10 27.34
C ASN A 38 -32.42 -8.65 25.96
N ALA A 39 -33.07 -9.26 24.97
CA ALA A 39 -33.23 -8.80 23.61
C ALA A 39 -33.71 -7.34 23.54
N THR A 40 -33.09 -6.57 22.66
CA THR A 40 -33.76 -5.47 21.96
C THR A 40 -33.13 -5.32 20.58
N GLN A 41 -33.96 -5.51 19.55
CA GLN A 41 -33.64 -5.20 18.16
C GLN A 41 -33.39 -3.70 18.04
N SER A 42 -32.23 -3.31 17.50
CA SER A 42 -31.93 -1.92 17.15
C SER A 42 -31.87 -1.80 15.64
N THR A 43 -32.96 -1.31 15.08
CA THR A 43 -33.05 -0.70 13.74
C THR A 43 -32.73 0.78 13.87
N ASN A 44 -31.58 1.23 13.35
CA ASN A 44 -31.28 2.65 13.11
C ASN A 44 -31.16 2.76 11.57
N ASN A 45 -32.04 3.40 10.80
CA ASN A 45 -32.58 4.76 10.84
C ASN A 45 -31.49 5.84 10.88
N ASP A 46 -30.82 6.04 9.74
CA ASP A 46 -30.11 7.27 9.40
C ASP A 46 -31.01 8.15 8.52
N ASP A 47 -32.06 8.70 9.15
CA ASP A 47 -32.75 9.90 8.69
C ASP A 47 -32.16 11.08 9.47
N PHE A 48 -31.09 11.68 8.96
CA PHE A 48 -30.50 12.90 9.51
C PHE A 48 -30.48 14.02 8.44
N TYR A 49 -31.68 14.44 8.03
CA TYR A 49 -31.91 15.79 7.56
C TYR A 49 -32.57 16.56 8.70
N GLY A 50 -31.77 17.37 9.39
CA GLY A 50 -32.23 18.32 10.39
C GLY A 50 -33.25 19.27 9.77
N GLN A 51 -34.45 19.20 10.31
CA GLN A 51 -35.58 20.08 10.07
C GLN A 51 -35.25 21.43 10.75
N GLU A 52 -34.58 22.32 10.02
CA GLU A 52 -34.45 23.71 10.46
C GLU A 52 -35.84 24.35 10.46
N ALA A 53 -36.15 25.00 11.58
CA ALA A 53 -37.39 25.72 11.79
C ALA A 53 -37.63 26.73 10.68
N ILE A 54 -38.77 26.57 9.99
CA ILE A 54 -39.33 27.56 9.08
C ILE A 54 -39.68 28.78 9.94
N HIS A 55 -38.74 29.72 10.02
CA HIS A 55 -39.05 31.07 10.47
C HIS A 55 -39.96 31.70 9.43
N ASP A 56 -41.19 31.98 9.88
CA ASP A 56 -42.19 32.91 9.36
C ASP A 56 -41.60 33.95 8.37
N THR A 57 -41.55 33.59 7.09
CA THR A 57 -41.31 34.54 5.99
C THR A 57 -42.55 35.39 5.85
N GLN A 58 -42.63 36.45 6.66
CA GLN A 58 -43.55 37.55 6.41
C GLN A 58 -43.36 38.02 4.98
N ASP A 59 -44.49 38.16 4.29
CA ASP A 59 -44.62 38.64 2.92
C ASP A 59 -43.72 39.86 2.65
N LEU A 60 -42.58 39.61 2.01
CA LEU A 60 -41.79 40.64 1.35
C LEU A 60 -42.59 41.10 0.12
N VAL A 61 -43.54 41.99 0.35
CA VAL A 61 -44.19 42.77 -0.70
C VAL A 61 -43.09 43.51 -1.46
N MET A 62 -42.72 43.00 -2.63
CA MET A 62 -41.75 43.62 -3.52
C MET A 62 -42.38 44.88 -4.14
N PRO A 63 -41.88 46.09 -3.84
CA PRO A 63 -42.44 47.31 -4.40
C PRO A 63 -42.25 47.38 -5.92
N ASP A 64 -43.33 47.83 -6.57
CA ASP A 64 -43.57 48.06 -7.99
C ASP A 64 -42.31 48.19 -8.86
N LEU A 65 -42.07 47.25 -9.80
CA LEU A 65 -40.81 46.97 -10.51
C LEU A 65 -40.32 48.03 -11.54
N ASN A 66 -40.87 49.24 -11.54
CA ASN A 66 -40.61 50.23 -12.59
C ASN A 66 -39.44 51.21 -12.32
N ILE A 67 -38.56 50.86 -11.38
CA ILE A 67 -37.38 51.67 -11.00
C ILE A 67 -36.12 50.94 -11.48
N PRO A 68 -35.14 51.63 -12.11
CA PRO A 68 -33.88 51.02 -12.54
C PRO A 68 -33.23 50.20 -11.41
N LEU A 69 -32.75 49.00 -11.73
CA LEU A 69 -32.22 48.05 -10.74
C LEU A 69 -31.12 48.66 -9.84
N VAL A 70 -30.34 49.59 -10.39
CA VAL A 70 -29.21 50.26 -9.73
C VAL A 70 -29.65 51.14 -8.56
N SER A 71 -30.81 51.80 -8.63
CA SER A 71 -31.31 52.66 -7.54
C SER A 71 -31.93 51.88 -6.38
N ARG A 72 -32.02 50.55 -6.45
CA ARG A 72 -32.53 49.68 -5.37
C ARG A 72 -31.43 49.00 -4.55
N LEU A 73 -30.18 49.08 -5.00
CA LEU A 73 -29.09 48.31 -4.41
C LEU A 73 -28.82 48.64 -2.93
N PRO A 74 -28.86 49.91 -2.47
CA PRO A 74 -28.71 50.21 -1.04
C PRO A 74 -29.82 49.60 -0.17
N ALA A 75 -31.06 49.60 -0.65
CA ALA A 75 -32.20 49.05 0.08
C ALA A 75 -32.12 47.52 0.18
N PHE A 76 -31.75 46.86 -0.92
CA PHE A 76 -31.53 45.41 -0.96
C PHE A 76 -30.29 45.00 -0.16
N GLY A 77 -29.20 45.76 -0.23
CA GLY A 77 -27.99 45.56 0.55
C GLY A 77 -28.29 45.53 2.05
N ARG A 78 -29.06 46.50 2.57
CA ARG A 78 -29.51 46.50 3.98
C ARG A 78 -30.30 45.25 4.37
N LEU A 79 -31.09 44.68 3.45
CA LEU A 79 -31.80 43.42 3.69
C LEU A 79 -30.83 42.24 3.77
N VAL A 80 -29.88 42.14 2.82
CA VAL A 80 -28.84 41.09 2.83
C VAL A 80 -28.01 41.18 4.12
N LYS A 81 -27.65 42.38 4.55
CA LYS A 81 -26.89 42.63 5.78
C LYS A 81 -27.60 42.15 7.06
N ARG A 82 -28.93 42.22 7.11
CA ARG A 82 -29.71 41.67 8.24
C ARG A 82 -29.74 40.15 8.26
N THR A 83 -29.51 39.50 7.11
CA THR A 83 -29.60 38.05 6.95
C THR A 83 -28.24 37.35 6.98
N LYS A 84 -27.14 38.10 6.84
CA LYS A 84 -25.77 37.59 6.87
C LYS A 84 -25.00 38.18 8.05
N GLN A 85 -24.09 37.39 8.61
CA GLN A 85 -23.19 37.88 9.67
C GLN A 85 -21.89 38.37 9.02
N PHE A 86 -21.69 39.68 9.00
CA PHE A 86 -20.43 40.31 8.61
C PHE A 86 -19.66 40.75 9.86
N ASN A 87 -18.33 40.77 9.77
CA ASN A 87 -17.52 41.52 10.76
C ASN A 87 -17.55 43.02 10.40
N ALA A 88 -17.12 43.88 11.32
CA ALA A 88 -17.18 45.34 11.14
C ALA A 88 -16.47 45.85 9.86
N THR A 89 -15.37 45.20 9.46
CA THR A 89 -14.62 45.58 8.25
C THR A 89 -15.40 45.21 6.98
N THR A 90 -15.84 43.94 6.88
CA THR A 90 -16.62 43.45 5.73
C THR A 90 -17.97 44.17 5.62
N GLU A 91 -18.56 44.57 6.74
CA GLU A 91 -19.78 45.36 6.77
C GLU A 91 -19.59 46.74 6.13
N ALA A 92 -18.51 47.44 6.49
CA ALA A 92 -18.18 48.75 5.92
C ALA A 92 -17.85 48.66 4.42
N GLU A 93 -17.13 47.62 3.99
CA GLU A 93 -16.84 47.36 2.56
C GLU A 93 -18.11 47.06 1.76
N PHE A 94 -19.03 46.28 2.33
CA PHE A 94 -20.30 45.96 1.70
C PHE A 94 -21.23 47.16 1.59
N ASP A 95 -21.31 48.00 2.64
CA ASP A 95 -22.05 49.25 2.60
C ASP A 95 -21.44 50.20 1.55
N ALA A 96 -20.10 50.32 1.49
CA ALA A 96 -19.42 51.12 0.47
C ALA A 96 -19.69 50.62 -0.96
N PHE A 97 -19.72 49.31 -1.18
CA PHE A 97 -20.13 48.72 -2.45
C PHE A 97 -21.58 49.12 -2.79
N CYS A 98 -22.52 48.98 -1.84
CA CYS A 98 -23.93 49.29 -2.08
C CYS A 98 -24.20 50.77 -2.42
N GLU A 99 -23.36 51.70 -1.96
CA GLU A 99 -23.49 53.14 -2.22
C GLU A 99 -22.97 53.55 -3.62
N VAL A 100 -22.31 52.66 -4.36
CA VAL A 100 -21.85 52.93 -5.73
C VAL A 100 -23.06 53.07 -6.67
N THR A 101 -23.19 54.21 -7.36
CA THR A 101 -24.35 54.50 -8.22
C THR A 101 -24.15 54.08 -9.68
N ASN A 102 -22.93 53.77 -10.10
CA ASN A 102 -22.60 53.40 -11.47
C ASN A 102 -22.40 51.88 -11.61
N MET A 103 -23.10 51.25 -12.55
CA MET A 103 -22.99 49.81 -12.82
C MET A 103 -21.57 49.42 -13.27
N GLU A 104 -20.87 50.26 -14.02
CA GLU A 104 -19.50 49.98 -14.46
C GLU A 104 -18.54 49.86 -13.27
N GLU A 105 -18.70 50.74 -12.27
CA GLU A 105 -17.92 50.72 -11.03
C GLU A 105 -18.21 49.46 -10.20
N HIS A 106 -19.49 49.04 -10.13
CA HIS A 106 -19.88 47.75 -9.51
C HIS A 106 -19.17 46.55 -10.14
N MET A 107 -19.16 46.50 -11.48
CA MET A 107 -18.52 45.41 -12.21
C MET A 107 -17.00 45.39 -11.99
N VAL A 108 -16.36 46.56 -11.91
CA VAL A 108 -14.93 46.68 -11.60
C VAL A 108 -14.63 46.17 -10.18
N LEU A 109 -15.43 46.57 -9.18
CA LEU A 109 -15.27 46.11 -7.81
C LEU A 109 -15.48 44.59 -7.68
N LEU A 110 -16.49 44.03 -8.36
CA LEU A 110 -16.73 42.59 -8.38
C LEU A 110 -15.57 41.82 -9.04
N TYR A 111 -15.05 42.34 -10.15
CA TYR A 111 -13.90 41.73 -10.83
C TYR A 111 -12.65 41.78 -9.95
N ALA A 112 -12.39 42.91 -9.27
CA ALA A 112 -11.28 43.05 -8.33
C ALA A 112 -11.38 42.04 -7.17
N ALA A 113 -12.56 41.91 -6.52
CA ALA A 113 -12.78 40.93 -5.46
C ALA A 113 -12.62 39.48 -5.96
N THR A 114 -13.00 39.20 -7.21
CA THR A 114 -12.79 37.89 -7.85
C THR A 114 -11.30 37.60 -8.05
N LEU A 115 -10.52 38.60 -8.48
CA LEU A 115 -9.07 38.47 -8.62
C LEU A 115 -8.37 38.29 -7.28
N GLU A 116 -8.76 39.05 -6.27
CA GLU A 116 -8.26 38.90 -4.90
C GLU A 116 -8.57 37.51 -4.36
N THR A 117 -9.81 37.03 -4.50
CA THR A 117 -10.19 35.66 -4.11
C THR A 117 -9.34 34.62 -4.84
N ARG A 118 -9.11 34.80 -6.16
CA ARG A 118 -8.23 33.91 -6.93
C ARG A 118 -6.80 33.92 -6.39
N ASP A 119 -6.27 35.08 -6.04
CA ASP A 119 -4.88 35.21 -5.58
C ASP A 119 -4.72 34.73 -4.12
N LEU A 120 -5.72 34.94 -3.26
CA LEU A 120 -5.84 34.31 -1.95
C LEU A 120 -5.93 32.79 -2.09
N LEU A 121 -6.77 32.27 -2.99
CA LEU A 121 -6.83 30.83 -3.27
C LEU A 121 -5.49 30.30 -3.78
N LYS A 122 -4.79 31.02 -4.65
CA LYS A 122 -3.43 30.67 -5.08
C LYS A 122 -2.43 30.66 -3.92
N GLY A 123 -2.52 31.60 -2.98
CA GLY A 123 -1.69 31.65 -1.78
C GLY A 123 -2.06 30.59 -0.74
N MET A 124 -3.34 30.20 -0.68
CA MET A 124 -3.89 29.14 0.16
C MET A 124 -3.66 27.75 -0.39
N ILE A 125 -3.39 27.61 -1.69
CA ILE A 125 -2.64 26.46 -2.22
C ILE A 125 -1.21 26.60 -1.67
N LYS A 126 -1.06 26.39 -0.35
CA LYS A 126 0.15 25.80 0.17
C LYS A 126 0.35 24.59 -0.71
N SER A 127 1.54 24.44 -1.28
CA SER A 127 1.96 23.15 -1.78
C SER A 127 1.92 22.23 -0.56
N ASP A 128 0.76 21.66 -0.24
CA ASP A 128 0.64 20.58 0.71
C ASP A 128 1.51 19.52 0.08
N VAL A 129 2.73 19.45 0.63
CA VAL A 129 3.70 18.43 0.28
C VAL A 129 2.94 17.17 0.59
N TRP A 130 2.51 16.49 -0.46
CA TRP A 130 1.74 15.29 -0.30
C TRP A 130 2.60 14.33 0.50
N VAL A 131 2.07 13.91 1.63
CA VAL A 131 2.67 12.88 2.46
C VAL A 131 1.86 11.63 2.23
N MET A 132 2.54 10.53 1.93
CA MET A 132 1.89 9.24 1.78
C MET A 132 1.08 8.89 3.04
N PRO A 133 -0.24 8.64 2.92
CA PRO A 133 -1.06 8.27 4.07
C PRO A 133 -0.51 7.03 4.80
N ASP A 134 -0.59 7.03 6.13
CA ASP A 134 -0.07 5.93 6.95
C ASP A 134 -0.80 4.61 6.68
N GLU A 135 -2.10 4.67 6.38
CA GLU A 135 -2.93 3.53 6.00
C GLU A 135 -2.41 2.87 4.70
N LEU A 136 -2.06 3.69 3.70
CA LEU A 136 -1.46 3.21 2.45
C LEU A 136 -0.11 2.55 2.72
N LYS A 137 0.74 3.19 3.53
CA LYS A 137 2.05 2.66 3.90
C LYS A 137 1.95 1.32 4.63
N LYS A 138 0.95 1.15 5.49
CA LYS A 138 0.66 -0.11 6.22
C LYS A 138 0.09 -1.21 5.32
N SER A 139 -0.64 -0.86 4.25
CA SER A 139 -1.26 -1.84 3.35
C SER A 139 -0.31 -2.36 2.25
N ILE A 140 0.62 -1.54 1.76
CA ILE A 140 1.62 -1.90 0.72
C ILE A 140 2.32 -3.25 1.00
N PRO A 141 2.82 -3.55 2.22
CA PRO A 141 3.49 -4.81 2.50
C PRO A 141 2.64 -6.05 2.21
N ALA A 142 1.32 -6.00 2.42
CA ALA A 142 0.44 -7.14 2.13
C ALA A 142 0.38 -7.46 0.64
N TYR A 143 0.28 -6.44 -0.22
CA TYR A 143 0.30 -6.60 -1.67
C TYR A 143 1.65 -7.04 -2.20
N VAL A 144 2.74 -6.49 -1.65
CA VAL A 144 4.11 -6.88 -2.00
C VAL A 144 4.38 -8.35 -1.67
N LYS A 145 3.94 -8.81 -0.49
CA LYS A 145 4.08 -10.22 -0.08
C LYS A 145 3.26 -11.14 -0.99
N ALA A 146 2.00 -10.80 -1.24
CA ALA A 146 1.13 -11.55 -2.16
C ALA A 146 1.73 -11.63 -3.57
N PHE A 147 2.30 -10.53 -4.05
CA PHE A 147 2.92 -10.45 -5.36
C PHE A 147 4.18 -11.32 -5.48
N LEU A 148 5.09 -11.24 -4.51
CA LEU A 148 6.33 -12.04 -4.52
C LEU A 148 6.06 -13.53 -4.29
N LEU A 149 4.99 -13.89 -3.59
CA LEU A 149 4.56 -15.27 -3.39
C LEU A 149 3.67 -15.78 -4.53
N SER A 150 3.35 -14.95 -5.53
CA SER A 150 2.53 -15.37 -6.65
C SER A 150 3.19 -16.51 -7.42
N PRO A 151 2.47 -17.63 -7.68
CA PRO A 151 3.00 -18.71 -8.50
C PRO A 151 3.19 -18.32 -9.98
N THR A 152 2.51 -17.27 -10.44
CA THR A 152 2.57 -16.79 -11.83
C THR A 152 3.74 -15.83 -12.08
N ILE A 153 4.47 -15.41 -11.04
CA ILE A 153 5.50 -14.38 -11.15
C ILE A 153 6.58 -14.76 -12.18
N THR A 154 6.82 -13.86 -13.12
CA THR A 154 7.77 -14.07 -14.21
C THR A 154 9.21 -13.76 -13.85
N SER A 155 9.43 -12.76 -13.01
CA SER A 155 10.74 -12.39 -12.47
C SER A 155 10.54 -11.77 -11.09
N TYR A 156 11.49 -12.00 -10.18
CA TYR A 156 11.52 -11.39 -8.85
C TYR A 156 12.20 -10.01 -8.85
N ARG A 157 12.68 -9.57 -10.01
CA ARG A 157 13.36 -8.30 -10.27
C ARG A 157 12.71 -7.57 -11.44
N GLY A 158 13.28 -6.44 -11.86
CA GLY A 158 12.73 -5.62 -12.92
C GLY A 158 11.59 -4.73 -12.46
N ASN A 159 10.55 -4.66 -13.28
CA ASN A 159 9.44 -3.71 -13.10
C ASN A 159 8.38 -4.18 -12.07
N CYS A 160 8.75 -5.01 -11.09
CA CYS A 160 7.85 -5.53 -10.05
C CYS A 160 7.03 -4.43 -9.37
N ALA A 161 7.66 -3.33 -8.98
CA ALA A 161 6.98 -2.24 -8.27
C ALA A 161 5.82 -1.65 -9.08
N MET A 162 6.01 -1.53 -10.40
CA MET A 162 4.99 -1.02 -11.32
C MET A 162 3.77 -1.94 -11.36
N HIS A 163 4.00 -3.25 -11.39
CA HIS A 163 2.91 -4.23 -11.43
C HIS A 163 2.20 -4.38 -10.09
N VAL A 164 2.90 -4.22 -8.96
CA VAL A 164 2.24 -4.10 -7.65
C VAL A 164 1.36 -2.86 -7.60
N TYR A 165 1.88 -1.70 -8.03
CA TYR A 165 1.11 -0.45 -8.08
C TYR A 165 -0.15 -0.59 -8.95
N LYS A 166 -0.01 -1.14 -10.16
CA LYS A 166 -1.14 -1.39 -11.07
C LYS A 166 -2.18 -2.32 -10.46
N ALA A 167 -1.77 -3.36 -9.75
CA ALA A 167 -2.70 -4.24 -9.03
C ALA A 167 -3.46 -3.46 -7.94
N MET A 168 -2.79 -2.59 -7.19
CA MET A 168 -3.45 -1.76 -6.17
C MET A 168 -4.41 -0.74 -6.79
N VAL A 169 -4.08 -0.15 -7.95
CA VAL A 169 -5.00 0.72 -8.70
C VAL A 169 -6.25 -0.03 -9.15
N GLU A 170 -6.08 -1.23 -9.74
CA GLU A 170 -7.22 -2.05 -10.20
C GLU A 170 -8.12 -2.50 -9.03
N LEU A 171 -7.54 -2.71 -7.85
CA LEU A 171 -8.28 -3.05 -6.63
C LEU A 171 -8.98 -1.84 -5.98
N GLY A 172 -8.83 -0.64 -6.55
CA GLY A 172 -9.53 0.55 -6.08
C GLY A 172 -9.06 1.05 -4.71
N ILE A 173 -7.77 0.94 -4.41
CA ILE A 173 -7.21 1.48 -3.16
C ILE A 173 -7.31 3.02 -3.20
N SER A 174 -8.22 3.56 -2.39
CA SER A 174 -8.65 4.96 -2.41
C SER A 174 -7.54 5.97 -2.09
N GLU A 175 -6.54 5.54 -1.35
CA GLU A 175 -5.45 6.35 -0.84
C GLU A 175 -4.31 6.53 -1.87
N LEU A 176 -4.39 5.84 -3.01
CA LEU A 176 -3.41 5.99 -4.08
C LEU A 176 -3.50 7.37 -4.74
N PRO A 177 -2.36 7.99 -5.06
CA PRO A 177 -2.36 9.23 -5.81
C PRO A 177 -2.92 9.03 -7.21
N HIS A 178 -3.55 10.07 -7.75
CA HIS A 178 -4.03 10.06 -9.13
C HIS A 178 -2.83 9.90 -10.10
N GLU A 179 -2.98 9.08 -11.16
CA GLU A 179 -1.88 8.72 -12.08
C GLU A 179 -1.20 9.93 -12.75
N LYS A 180 -1.94 11.03 -12.88
CA LYS A 180 -1.44 12.32 -13.41
C LYS A 180 -0.40 12.98 -12.51
N ASN A 181 -0.32 12.63 -11.22
CA ASN A 181 0.64 13.19 -10.29
C ASN A 181 1.90 12.33 -10.21
N ALA A 182 2.76 12.47 -11.22
CA ALA A 182 3.96 11.64 -11.39
C ALA A 182 4.90 11.63 -10.16
N ALA A 183 4.99 12.75 -9.43
CA ALA A 183 5.84 12.85 -8.24
C ALA A 183 5.33 11.95 -7.10
N GLN A 184 4.03 12.00 -6.82
CA GLN A 184 3.41 11.17 -5.78
C GLN A 184 3.41 9.68 -6.17
N VAL A 185 3.15 9.37 -7.43
CA VAL A 185 3.25 8.00 -7.96
C VAL A 185 4.67 7.47 -7.79
N ALA A 186 5.69 8.27 -8.09
CA ALA A 186 7.09 7.89 -7.90
C ALA A 186 7.42 7.61 -6.42
N GLU A 187 6.84 8.37 -5.49
CA GLU A 187 7.01 8.14 -4.05
C GLU A 187 6.38 6.81 -3.59
N VAL A 188 5.15 6.50 -4.02
CA VAL A 188 4.50 5.19 -3.76
C VAL A 188 5.33 4.05 -4.34
N MET A 189 5.79 4.20 -5.58
CA MET A 189 6.63 3.22 -6.27
C MET A 189 7.97 2.98 -5.55
N SER A 190 8.56 4.04 -4.98
CA SER A 190 9.77 3.95 -4.16
C SER A 190 9.51 3.15 -2.88
N CYS A 191 8.39 3.41 -2.19
CA CYS A 191 7.96 2.64 -1.01
C CYS A 191 7.76 1.15 -1.34
N ILE A 192 7.03 0.84 -2.42
CA ILE A 192 6.82 -0.52 -2.91
C ILE A 192 8.17 -1.21 -3.21
N SER A 193 9.09 -0.51 -3.86
CA SER A 193 10.43 -1.04 -4.20
C SER A 193 11.26 -1.37 -2.95
N GLY A 194 11.18 -0.52 -1.92
CA GLY A 194 11.78 -0.79 -0.61
C GLY A 194 11.21 -2.04 0.04
N GLN A 195 9.89 -2.19 0.06
CA GLN A 195 9.21 -3.37 0.60
C GLN A 195 9.53 -4.65 -0.20
N LEU A 196 9.60 -4.58 -1.53
CA LEU A 196 10.01 -5.70 -2.39
C LEU A 196 11.43 -6.19 -2.05
N THR A 197 12.33 -5.26 -1.76
CA THR A 197 13.71 -5.58 -1.38
C THR A 197 13.78 -6.22 0.00
N SER A 198 13.11 -5.61 0.98
CA SER A 198 13.03 -6.13 2.35
C SER A 198 12.42 -7.54 2.38
N PHE A 199 11.27 -7.74 1.74
CA PHE A 199 10.60 -9.04 1.78
C PHE A 199 11.35 -10.13 1.02
N ARG A 200 12.02 -9.81 -0.09
CA ARG A 200 12.95 -10.75 -0.74
C ARG A 200 14.08 -11.17 0.20
N ALA A 201 14.67 -10.26 0.96
CA ALA A 201 15.71 -10.61 1.94
C ALA A 201 15.15 -11.57 3.01
N VAL A 202 13.97 -11.27 3.58
CA VAL A 202 13.28 -12.12 4.56
C VAL A 202 12.97 -13.50 3.99
N MET A 203 12.44 -13.55 2.76
CA MET A 203 12.10 -14.80 2.08
C MET A 203 13.34 -15.67 1.86
N LYS A 204 14.42 -15.10 1.33
CA LYS A 204 15.70 -15.80 1.15
C LYS A 204 16.22 -16.34 2.48
N ALA A 205 16.23 -15.52 3.54
CA ALA A 205 16.72 -15.91 4.85
C ALA A 205 15.91 -17.08 5.45
N LYS A 206 14.57 -17.03 5.38
CA LYS A 206 13.69 -18.11 5.85
C LYS A 206 13.91 -19.42 5.08
N ILE A 207 14.03 -19.34 3.75
CA ILE A 207 14.30 -20.52 2.92
C ILE A 207 15.71 -21.08 3.19
N GLN A 208 16.70 -20.20 3.38
CA GLN A 208 18.06 -20.63 3.70
C GLN A 208 18.16 -21.35 5.05
N ALA A 209 17.39 -20.91 6.04
CA ALA A 209 17.32 -21.53 7.35
C ALA A 209 16.76 -22.96 7.31
N THR A 210 15.93 -23.32 6.33
CA THR A 210 15.42 -24.70 6.18
C THR A 210 16.37 -25.63 5.43
N VAL A 211 17.40 -25.08 4.77
CA VAL A 211 18.39 -25.86 4.01
C VAL A 211 19.64 -26.15 4.84
N LYS A 212 20.06 -25.19 5.66
CA LYS A 212 21.23 -25.28 6.54
C LYS A 212 20.75 -25.34 7.98
N PRO A 213 20.33 -26.51 8.48
CA PRO A 213 19.92 -26.62 9.87
C PRO A 213 21.06 -26.19 10.80
N ASP A 214 20.70 -25.38 11.78
CA ASP A 214 21.62 -24.89 12.79
C ASP A 214 21.85 -26.03 13.78
N PRO A 215 23.07 -26.60 13.87
CA PRO A 215 23.35 -27.72 14.77
C PRO A 215 23.08 -27.38 16.24
N ALA A 216 22.99 -26.10 16.60
CA ALA A 216 22.66 -25.65 17.95
C ALA A 216 21.14 -25.63 18.24
N LYS A 217 20.28 -25.61 17.21
CA LYS A 217 18.81 -25.61 17.40
C LYS A 217 18.28 -27.03 17.35
N LYS A 218 18.01 -27.61 18.53
CA LYS A 218 17.29 -28.89 18.64
C LYS A 218 15.81 -28.71 18.23
N GLY A 219 15.50 -28.97 16.97
CA GLY A 219 14.14 -29.02 16.42
C GLY A 219 14.15 -29.78 15.09
N PRO A 220 13.00 -30.13 14.48
CA PRO A 220 12.98 -30.80 13.20
C PRO A 220 13.62 -29.90 12.13
N ASP A 221 14.88 -30.22 11.84
CA ASP A 221 15.85 -29.52 10.98
C ASP A 221 15.44 -29.45 9.50
N SER A 222 14.32 -30.06 9.14
CA SER A 222 13.73 -30.05 7.81
C SER A 222 12.27 -29.63 7.92
N THR A 223 12.03 -28.32 7.95
CA THR A 223 10.68 -27.77 7.81
C THR A 223 10.15 -28.17 6.42
N ASN A 224 9.11 -29.01 6.38
CA ASN A 224 8.47 -29.40 5.13
C ASN A 224 7.95 -28.16 4.39
N ILE A 225 7.58 -28.33 3.13
CA ILE A 225 7.18 -27.22 2.25
C ILE A 225 5.95 -26.46 2.72
N ALA A 226 5.00 -27.11 3.40
CA ALA A 226 3.79 -26.47 3.89
C ALA A 226 4.07 -25.58 5.11
N ASP A 227 4.87 -26.06 6.07
CA ASP A 227 5.28 -25.26 7.22
C ASP A 227 6.15 -24.05 6.79
N LEU A 228 7.04 -24.22 5.80
CA LEU A 228 7.81 -23.11 5.25
C LEU A 228 6.90 -22.09 4.57
N ALA A 229 5.91 -22.55 3.81
CA ALA A 229 4.93 -21.67 3.18
C ALA A 229 4.12 -20.90 4.24
N ALA A 230 3.64 -21.58 5.28
CA ALA A 230 2.95 -20.97 6.42
C ALA A 230 3.81 -19.90 7.11
N ALA A 231 5.10 -20.18 7.31
CA ALA A 231 6.05 -19.22 7.84
C ALA A 231 6.28 -18.02 6.91
N LEU A 232 6.23 -18.18 5.58
CA LEU A 232 6.39 -17.08 4.61
C LEU A 232 5.13 -16.20 4.51
N ILE A 233 3.94 -16.82 4.55
CA ILE A 233 2.65 -16.11 4.49
C ILE A 233 2.21 -15.58 5.87
N SER A 234 2.94 -15.90 6.94
CA SER A 234 2.67 -15.39 8.29
C SER A 234 2.46 -13.87 8.24
N SER A 235 1.47 -13.36 8.98
CA SER A 235 1.09 -11.95 8.99
C SER A 235 0.47 -11.42 7.68
N THR A 236 -0.01 -12.29 6.79
CA THR A 236 -0.70 -11.89 5.55
C THR A 236 -2.06 -12.56 5.41
N ARG A 237 -2.85 -12.09 4.44
CA ARG A 237 -4.10 -12.72 4.01
C ARG A 237 -3.90 -13.70 2.85
N VAL A 238 -2.65 -14.00 2.48
CA VAL A 238 -2.32 -14.97 1.42
C VAL A 238 -2.66 -16.36 1.94
N VAL A 239 -3.37 -17.14 1.15
CA VAL A 239 -3.73 -18.53 1.47
C VAL A 239 -2.74 -19.49 0.82
N PRO A 240 -2.36 -20.60 1.49
CA PRO A 240 -1.48 -21.58 0.89
C PRO A 240 -2.18 -22.24 -0.32
N THR A 241 -1.43 -22.47 -1.39
CA THR A 241 -1.88 -23.24 -2.56
C THR A 241 -0.80 -24.24 -2.96
N LEU A 242 -1.18 -25.30 -3.68
CA LEU A 242 -0.18 -26.25 -4.20
C LEU A 242 0.84 -25.55 -5.11
N GLN A 243 0.40 -24.57 -5.90
CA GLN A 243 1.28 -23.82 -6.79
C GLN A 243 2.28 -22.94 -6.01
N LEU A 244 1.86 -22.38 -4.87
CA LEU A 244 2.78 -21.70 -3.95
C LEU A 244 3.84 -22.67 -3.41
N TYR A 245 3.45 -23.88 -3.01
CA TYR A 245 4.40 -24.88 -2.51
C TYR A 245 5.42 -25.27 -3.57
N ILE A 246 4.95 -25.55 -4.79
CA ILE A 246 5.81 -25.83 -5.95
C ILE A 246 6.79 -24.68 -6.19
N ARG A 247 6.32 -23.43 -6.08
CA ARG A 247 7.15 -22.24 -6.27
C ARG A 247 8.23 -22.10 -5.20
N ILE A 248 7.89 -22.35 -3.94
CA ILE A 248 8.85 -22.29 -2.83
C ILE A 248 9.88 -23.44 -2.95
N ALA A 249 9.48 -24.63 -3.39
CA ALA A 249 10.41 -25.74 -3.65
C ALA A 249 11.46 -25.35 -4.71
N PHE A 250 11.04 -24.67 -5.78
CA PHE A 250 11.96 -24.11 -6.76
C PHE A 250 12.94 -23.07 -6.17
N LEU A 251 12.46 -22.18 -5.30
CA LEU A 251 13.33 -21.22 -4.62
C LEU A 251 14.33 -21.92 -3.69
N ARG A 252 13.89 -22.96 -2.97
CA ARG A 252 14.73 -23.76 -2.08
C ARG A 252 15.80 -24.53 -2.84
N PHE A 253 15.45 -25.12 -3.99
CA PHE A 253 16.40 -25.73 -4.93
C PHE A 253 17.53 -24.76 -5.32
N HIS A 254 17.20 -23.49 -5.57
CA HIS A 254 18.21 -22.50 -5.91
C HIS A 254 19.18 -22.18 -4.77
N ILE A 255 18.76 -22.29 -3.50
CA ILE A 255 19.67 -22.13 -2.36
C ILE A 255 20.65 -23.29 -2.28
N THR A 256 20.20 -24.51 -2.58
CA THR A 256 21.06 -25.70 -2.57
C THR A 256 22.01 -25.75 -3.76
N GLU A 257 21.53 -25.39 -4.96
CA GLU A 257 22.28 -25.52 -6.21
C GLU A 257 23.33 -24.41 -6.39
N TYR A 258 23.08 -23.22 -5.85
CA TYR A 258 23.96 -22.06 -5.97
C TYR A 258 24.36 -21.54 -4.58
N PRO A 259 25.17 -22.28 -3.82
CA PRO A 259 25.55 -21.90 -2.45
C PRO A 259 26.56 -20.75 -2.38
N ASP A 260 27.16 -20.38 -3.51
CA ASP A 260 28.18 -19.33 -3.60
C ASP A 260 27.59 -17.95 -3.22
N PRO A 261 28.06 -17.32 -2.13
CA PRO A 261 27.56 -16.01 -1.70
C PRO A 261 27.92 -14.87 -2.66
N SER A 262 28.89 -15.05 -3.56
CA SER A 262 29.26 -14.05 -4.57
C SER A 262 28.22 -13.90 -5.68
N VAL A 263 27.38 -14.92 -5.87
CA VAL A 263 26.31 -14.92 -6.87
C VAL A 263 25.07 -14.26 -6.29
N ASP A 264 24.54 -13.26 -6.99
CA ASP A 264 23.23 -12.69 -6.66
C ASP A 264 22.14 -13.75 -6.86
N TYR A 265 21.66 -14.29 -5.73
CA TYR A 265 20.61 -15.30 -5.68
C TYR A 265 19.38 -14.95 -6.53
N TRP A 266 18.87 -13.73 -6.43
CA TRP A 266 17.66 -13.33 -7.18
C TRP A 266 17.94 -13.19 -8.67
N ALA A 267 19.14 -12.74 -9.04
CA ALA A 267 19.56 -12.75 -10.44
C ALA A 267 19.57 -14.17 -11.01
N LYS A 268 20.09 -15.14 -10.26
CA LYS A 268 20.18 -16.53 -10.71
C LYS A 268 18.83 -17.22 -10.80
N VAL A 269 17.94 -16.95 -9.85
CA VAL A 269 16.54 -17.38 -9.89
C VAL A 269 15.88 -16.88 -11.18
N ASP A 270 15.99 -15.58 -11.46
CA ASP A 270 15.38 -14.97 -12.65
C ASP A 270 16.00 -15.46 -13.96
N GLU A 271 17.32 -15.62 -14.01
CA GLU A 271 18.02 -16.20 -15.16
C GLU A 271 17.46 -17.60 -15.48
N THR A 272 17.25 -18.44 -14.47
CA THR A 272 16.67 -19.77 -14.66
C THR A 272 15.22 -19.72 -15.10
N LEU A 273 14.41 -18.84 -14.53
CA LEU A 273 13.03 -18.63 -14.97
C LEU A 273 12.95 -18.18 -16.43
N THR A 274 13.77 -17.21 -16.83
CA THR A 274 13.85 -16.74 -18.21
C THR A 274 14.31 -17.87 -19.15
N ARG A 275 15.36 -18.61 -18.77
CA ARG A 275 15.88 -19.74 -19.57
C ARG A 275 14.83 -20.82 -19.78
N TRP A 276 14.15 -21.22 -18.70
CA TRP A 276 13.12 -22.26 -18.76
C TRP A 276 11.94 -21.83 -19.63
N ARG A 277 11.50 -20.57 -19.57
CA ARG A 277 10.40 -20.08 -20.42
C ARG A 277 10.76 -19.95 -21.90
N LYS A 278 12.01 -19.60 -22.23
CA LYS A 278 12.45 -19.49 -23.63
C LYS A 278 12.55 -20.85 -24.33
N GLY A 279 12.86 -21.92 -23.59
CA GLY A 279 13.17 -23.23 -24.16
C GLY A 279 12.15 -24.33 -23.89
N ARG A 280 11.02 -24.05 -23.24
CA ARG A 280 10.04 -25.06 -22.82
C ARG A 280 8.61 -24.64 -23.13
N THR A 281 7.78 -25.62 -23.46
CA THR A 281 6.32 -25.44 -23.49
C THR A 281 5.76 -25.27 -22.07
N ALA A 282 4.52 -24.79 -21.94
CA ALA A 282 3.87 -24.66 -20.64
C ALA A 282 3.79 -26.00 -19.89
N ALA A 283 3.56 -27.11 -20.60
CA ALA A 283 3.52 -28.46 -20.02
C ALA A 283 4.89 -28.90 -19.49
N GLN A 284 5.96 -28.72 -20.28
CA GLN A 284 7.34 -29.04 -19.86
C GLN A 284 7.79 -28.17 -18.69
N LEU A 285 7.39 -26.90 -18.68
CA LEU A 285 7.67 -25.99 -17.57
C LEU A 285 6.99 -26.48 -16.29
N SER A 286 5.70 -26.82 -16.37
CA SER A 286 4.93 -27.39 -15.26
C SER A 286 5.57 -28.69 -14.75
N GLU A 287 5.93 -29.61 -15.64
CA GLU A 287 6.61 -30.86 -15.29
C GLU A 287 7.92 -30.61 -14.53
N SER A 288 8.72 -29.64 -14.98
CA SER A 288 9.99 -29.29 -14.34
C SER A 288 9.81 -28.76 -12.91
N PHE A 289 8.80 -27.92 -12.71
CA PHE A 289 8.45 -27.42 -11.39
C PHE A 289 7.90 -28.53 -10.47
N ASN A 290 7.03 -29.41 -11.00
CA ASN A 290 6.51 -30.55 -10.25
C ASN A 290 7.62 -31.54 -9.87
N LYS A 291 8.59 -31.76 -10.75
CA LYS A 291 9.76 -32.58 -10.44
C LYS A 291 10.52 -32.03 -9.23
N LEU A 292 10.86 -30.74 -9.23
CA LEU A 292 11.52 -30.09 -8.09
C LEU A 292 10.69 -30.18 -6.80
N TYR A 293 9.37 -30.00 -6.90
CA TYR A 293 8.48 -30.15 -5.77
C TYR A 293 8.49 -31.58 -5.19
N ASN A 294 8.46 -32.60 -6.04
CA ASN A 294 8.51 -33.99 -5.60
C ASN A 294 9.88 -34.33 -4.96
N GLU A 295 10.97 -33.82 -5.51
CA GLU A 295 12.30 -33.94 -4.91
C GLU A 295 12.38 -33.24 -3.54
N ASP A 296 11.78 -32.05 -3.42
CA ASP A 296 11.69 -31.31 -2.15
C ASP A 296 10.89 -32.10 -1.10
N LYS A 297 9.75 -32.70 -1.49
CA LYS A 297 8.95 -33.57 -0.62
C LYS A 297 9.74 -34.76 -0.09
N ILE A 298 10.48 -35.46 -0.96
CA ILE A 298 11.29 -36.61 -0.57
C ILE A 298 12.39 -36.18 0.42
N LYS A 299 12.97 -35.00 0.21
CA LYS A 299 14.10 -34.51 1.00
C LYS A 299 13.70 -33.91 2.34
N TYR A 300 12.60 -33.16 2.40
CA TYR A 300 12.21 -32.35 3.57
C TYR A 300 10.88 -32.78 4.23
N GLY A 301 10.21 -33.81 3.71
CA GLY A 301 8.96 -34.34 4.25
C GLY A 301 7.73 -33.98 3.41
N ASP A 302 6.68 -34.80 3.51
CA ASP A 302 5.43 -34.60 2.77
C ASP A 302 4.58 -33.51 3.45
N PRO A 303 4.11 -32.48 2.71
CA PRO A 303 3.21 -31.47 3.28
C PRO A 303 1.89 -32.02 3.83
N VAL A 304 1.48 -33.24 3.42
CA VAL A 304 0.27 -33.90 3.94
C VAL A 304 0.37 -34.20 5.44
N ASP A 305 1.58 -34.26 5.99
CA ASP A 305 1.81 -34.50 7.42
C ASP A 305 1.57 -33.24 8.29
N THR A 306 1.13 -32.12 7.69
CA THR A 306 0.89 -30.85 8.37
C THR A 306 -0.59 -30.46 8.43
N THR A 307 -0.91 -29.48 9.27
CA THR A 307 -2.25 -28.87 9.33
C THR A 307 -2.53 -27.86 8.21
N HIS A 308 -1.59 -27.64 7.29
CA HIS A 308 -1.64 -26.58 6.30
C HIS A 308 -2.12 -27.10 4.94
N GLU A 309 -3.43 -27.30 4.81
CA GLU A 309 -4.04 -27.78 3.57
C GLU A 309 -4.01 -26.70 2.46
N PRO A 310 -3.57 -27.05 1.23
CA PRO A 310 -3.55 -26.12 0.12
C PRO A 310 -4.98 -25.81 -0.39
N VAL A 311 -5.28 -24.53 -0.55
CA VAL A 311 -6.52 -24.05 -1.17
C VAL A 311 -6.48 -24.29 -2.68
N GLN A 312 -7.60 -24.76 -3.24
CA GLN A 312 -7.74 -24.93 -4.70
C GLN A 312 -7.76 -23.57 -5.42
N PRO A 313 -7.12 -23.41 -6.59
CA PRO A 313 -7.05 -22.12 -7.31
C PRO A 313 -8.40 -21.44 -7.56
N LYS A 314 -9.46 -22.21 -7.78
CA LYS A 314 -10.82 -21.68 -8.00
C LYS A 314 -11.35 -20.90 -6.78
N ASN A 315 -10.93 -21.30 -5.58
CA ASN A 315 -11.34 -20.72 -4.30
C ASN A 315 -10.46 -19.54 -3.84
N LEU A 316 -9.51 -19.08 -4.68
CA LEU A 316 -8.69 -17.93 -4.33
C LEU A 316 -9.53 -16.64 -4.22
N PRO A 317 -9.27 -15.78 -3.21
CA PRO A 317 -9.90 -14.48 -3.10
C PRO A 317 -9.68 -13.62 -4.37
N GLY A 318 -10.67 -12.83 -4.76
CA GLY A 318 -10.62 -12.00 -5.97
C GLY A 318 -9.40 -11.07 -6.01
N TRP A 319 -9.08 -10.43 -4.89
CA TRP A 319 -7.94 -9.51 -4.81
C TRP A 319 -6.59 -10.21 -5.08
N LEU A 320 -6.45 -11.46 -4.64
CA LEU A 320 -5.23 -12.23 -4.86
C LEU A 320 -5.09 -12.62 -6.33
N LYS A 321 -6.20 -13.00 -6.99
CA LYS A 321 -6.24 -13.26 -8.44
C LYS A 321 -5.80 -12.02 -9.23
N THR A 322 -6.24 -10.82 -8.85
CA THR A 322 -5.77 -9.57 -9.47
C THR A 322 -4.26 -9.39 -9.32
N VAL A 323 -3.72 -9.59 -8.11
CA VAL A 323 -2.27 -9.52 -7.87
C VAL A 323 -1.50 -10.56 -8.69
N GLU A 324 -1.98 -11.80 -8.77
CA GLU A 324 -1.37 -12.87 -9.57
C GLU A 324 -1.40 -12.55 -11.08
N ASN A 325 -2.48 -11.95 -11.58
CA ASN A 325 -2.58 -11.50 -12.97
C ASN A 325 -1.54 -10.41 -13.28
N HIS A 326 -1.29 -9.48 -12.37
CA HIS A 326 -0.22 -8.48 -12.57
C HIS A 326 1.17 -9.08 -12.46
N ALA A 327 1.38 -10.05 -11.56
CA ALA A 327 2.66 -10.73 -11.37
C ALA A 327 3.13 -11.49 -12.63
N MET A 328 2.21 -11.99 -13.45
CA MET A 328 2.54 -12.70 -14.69
C MET A 328 3.11 -11.79 -15.78
N ASN A 329 2.96 -10.46 -15.64
CA ASN A 329 3.35 -9.48 -16.64
C ASN A 329 4.72 -8.83 -16.34
N VAL A 330 5.40 -9.24 -15.27
CA VAL A 330 6.71 -8.70 -14.91
C VAL A 330 7.73 -9.01 -16.00
N GLN A 331 8.55 -8.01 -16.30
CA GLN A 331 9.67 -8.13 -17.21
C GLN A 331 10.95 -8.11 -16.39
N ALA A 332 11.79 -9.12 -16.59
CA ALA A 332 13.10 -9.19 -15.95
C ALA A 332 13.96 -8.00 -16.41
N ASP A 333 14.83 -7.50 -15.52
CA ASP A 333 15.88 -6.57 -15.92
C ASP A 333 16.64 -7.18 -17.11
N SER A 334 16.75 -6.44 -18.21
CA SER A 334 17.57 -6.89 -19.33
C SER A 334 18.99 -7.04 -18.80
N ALA A 335 19.52 -8.27 -18.80
CA ALA A 335 20.79 -8.65 -18.17
C ALA A 335 22.04 -7.91 -18.71
N GLY A 336 21.88 -6.94 -19.61
CA GLY A 336 22.93 -6.08 -20.15
C GLY A 336 22.71 -4.58 -19.95
N ALA A 337 21.61 -4.13 -19.36
CA ALA A 337 21.46 -2.73 -18.95
C ALA A 337 22.22 -2.53 -17.64
N SER A 338 23.56 -2.44 -17.73
CA SER A 338 24.41 -2.14 -16.58
C SER A 338 23.83 -0.93 -15.86
N SER A 339 23.55 -1.08 -14.56
CA SER A 339 23.11 -0.01 -13.69
C SER A 339 23.90 1.25 -13.99
N ALA A 340 23.20 2.36 -14.26
CA ALA A 340 23.82 3.66 -14.51
C ALA A 340 24.98 3.91 -13.53
N PRO A 341 26.12 4.45 -14.00
CA PRO A 341 27.34 4.55 -13.21
C PRO A 341 27.02 5.20 -11.86
N LYS A 342 27.33 4.48 -10.76
CA LYS A 342 27.18 4.96 -9.39
C LYS A 342 27.83 6.34 -9.32
N ARG A 343 27.02 7.40 -9.20
CA ARG A 343 27.52 8.76 -8.98
C ARG A 343 28.41 8.71 -7.74
N LYS A 344 29.70 8.98 -7.90
CA LYS A 344 30.62 9.24 -6.79
C LYS A 344 30.03 10.40 -5.99
N ARG A 345 29.64 10.13 -4.74
CA ARG A 345 29.30 11.17 -3.78
C ARG A 345 30.60 11.93 -3.50
N THR A 346 30.70 13.15 -4.03
CA THR A 346 31.77 14.11 -3.72
C THR A 346 31.51 14.79 -2.40
#